data_AF-A0A024QCV8-F1
#
_entry.id   AF-A0A024QCV8-F1
#
_cell.length_a   1.000
_cell.length_b   1.000
_cell.length_c   1.000
_cell.angle_alpha   90.00
_cell.angle_beta   90.00
_cell.angle_gamma   90.00
#
_symmetry.space_group_name_H-M   'P 1'
#
loop_
_entity.id
_entity.type
_entity.pdbx_description
1 polymer ?
#
loop_
_entity_poly.entity_id
_entity_poly.type
_entity_poly.pdbx_seq_one_letter_code
_entity_poly.pdbx_strand_id
1 'polypeptide(L)' 'METIFSDFIKHETVDKDVIIKYMDKLPEELIETWKKYGFGTFANDFLKVINPDDYLYI' A
#
# COMPACT_ATOMS: atom_id res chain seq x y z
N MET A 1 16.17 -15.51 -3.22
CA MET A 1 15.60 -15.61 -1.86
C MET A 1 14.21 -15.02 -1.95
N GLU A 2 13.19 -15.76 -1.57
CA GLU A 2 11.82 -15.22 -1.53
C GLU A 2 11.72 -14.16 -0.44
N THR A 3 10.96 -13.10 -0.73
CA THR A 3 10.66 -12.02 0.21
C THR A 3 9.19 -12.07 0.56
N ILE A 4 8.75 -11.42 1.63
CA ILE A 4 7.33 -11.40 2.00
C ILE A 4 6.42 -10.82 0.90
N PHE A 5 6.99 -10.04 -0.03
CA PHE A 5 6.28 -9.42 -1.15
C PHE A 5 6.39 -10.23 -2.46
N SER A 6 6.92 -11.45 -2.43
CA SER A 6 7.12 -12.25 -3.66
C SER A 6 5.81 -12.62 -4.36
N ASP A 7 4.72 -12.67 -3.61
CA ASP A 7 3.37 -13.00 -4.09
C ASP A 7 2.45 -11.78 -4.13
N PHE A 8 3.00 -10.55 -4.14
CA PHE A 8 2.20 -9.35 -4.12
C PHE A 8 1.32 -9.22 -5.38
N ILE A 9 0.01 -9.16 -5.18
CA ILE A 9 -0.99 -8.92 -6.23
C ILE A 9 -1.42 -7.45 -6.13
N LYS A 10 -1.06 -6.66 -7.14
CA LYS A 10 -1.48 -5.27 -7.24
C LYS A 10 -2.94 -5.18 -7.72
N HIS A 11 -3.74 -4.43 -6.98
CA HIS A 11 -5.12 -4.10 -7.34
C HIS A 11 -5.25 -2.69 -7.92
N GLU A 12 -4.45 -1.74 -7.41
CA GLU A 12 -4.56 -0.33 -7.82
C GLU A 12 -3.21 0.41 -7.74
N THR A 13 -3.00 1.40 -8.60
CA THR A 13 -1.91 2.38 -8.46
C THR A 13 -2.26 3.40 -7.40
N VAL A 14 -1.29 3.83 -6.59
CA VAL A 14 -1.52 4.93 -5.64
C VAL A 14 -1.35 6.27 -6.35
N ASP A 15 -2.38 7.11 -6.26
CA ASP A 15 -2.34 8.48 -6.78
C ASP A 15 -1.38 9.37 -6.00
N LYS A 16 -0.76 10.33 -6.69
CA LYS A 16 0.20 11.26 -6.08
C LYS A 16 -0.40 12.08 -4.94
N ASP A 17 -1.66 12.45 -5.06
CA ASP A 17 -2.36 13.24 -4.04
C ASP A 17 -2.51 12.43 -2.73
N VAL A 18 -2.72 11.11 -2.84
CA VAL A 18 -2.73 10.20 -1.68
C VAL A 18 -1.35 10.11 -1.05
N ILE A 19 -0.28 10.00 -1.84
CA ILE A 19 1.10 10.01 -1.33
C ILE A 19 1.38 11.30 -0.54
N ILE A 20 1.08 12.47 -1.12
CA ILE A 20 1.32 13.78 -0.48
C ILE A 20 0.49 13.91 0.81
N LYS A 21 -0.75 13.44 0.81
CA LYS A 21 -1.65 13.53 1.97
C LYS A 21 -1.16 12.73 3.19
N TYR A 22 -0.39 11.67 2.97
CA TYR A 22 0.02 10.72 4.00
C TYR A 22 1.53 10.66 4.26
N MET A 23 2.38 11.27 3.42
CA MET A 23 3.84 11.15 3.54
C MET A 23 4.41 11.63 4.88
N ASP A 24 3.77 12.61 5.53
CA ASP A 24 4.20 13.12 6.84
C ASP A 24 3.44 12.45 8.02
N LYS A 25 2.51 11.53 7.72
CA LYS A 25 1.65 10.86 8.71
C LYS A 25 1.99 9.39 8.90
N LEU A 26 2.56 8.76 7.88
CA LEU A 26 2.92 7.35 7.87
C LEU A 26 4.44 7.20 7.81
N PRO A 27 5.00 6.10 8.35
CA PRO A 27 6.39 5.72 8.13
C PRO A 27 6.77 5.74 6.65
N GLU A 28 8.00 6.19 6.37
CA GLU A 28 8.55 6.28 5.01
C GLU A 28 8.49 4.94 4.28
N GLU A 29 8.73 3.84 4.99
CA GLU A 29 8.71 2.49 4.42
C GLU A 29 7.33 2.10 3.86
N LEU A 30 6.24 2.58 4.47
CA LEU A 30 4.88 2.36 3.95
C LEU A 30 4.63 3.20 2.70
N ILE A 31 5.12 4.45 2.69
CA ILE A 31 5.03 5.33 1.52
C ILE A 31 5.82 4.76 0.35
N GLU A 32 7.03 4.24 0.59
CA GLU A 32 7.83 3.57 -0.44
C GLU A 32 7.18 2.28 -0.92
N THR A 33 6.51 1.54 -0.02
CA THR A 33 5.70 0.37 -0.40
C THR A 33 4.58 0.78 -1.37
N TRP A 34 3.86 1.86 -1.09
CA TRP A 34 2.82 2.38 -1.98
C TRP A 34 3.39 2.80 -3.35
N LYS A 35 4.50 3.54 -3.38
CA LYS A 35 5.15 3.95 -4.64
C LYS A 35 5.62 2.76 -5.47
N LYS A 36 6.16 1.73 -4.82
CA LYS A 36 6.74 0.57 -5.48
C LYS A 36 5.70 -0.45 -5.95
N TYR A 37 4.72 -0.75 -5.11
CA TYR A 37 3.81 -1.88 -5.33
C TYR A 37 2.37 -1.46 -5.60
N GLY A 38 1.92 -0.30 -5.12
CA GLY A 38 0.52 0.10 -5.18
C GLY A 38 -0.31 -0.44 -4.01
N PHE A 39 -1.63 -0.32 -4.13
CA PHE A 39 -2.57 -1.03 -3.25
C PHE A 39 -2.76 -2.46 -3.77
N GLY A 40 -2.87 -3.42 -2.86
CA GLY A 40 -2.72 -4.83 -3.24
C GLY A 40 -2.88 -5.79 -2.07
N THR A 41 -2.72 -7.07 -2.34
CA THR A 41 -2.67 -8.14 -1.34
C THR A 41 -1.35 -8.92 -1.44
N PHE A 42 -0.91 -9.52 -0.34
CA PHE A 42 0.28 -10.38 -0.29
C PHE A 42 0.20 -11.34 0.90
N ALA A 43 1.19 -12.23 1.02
CA ALA A 43 1.20 -13.30 2.01
C ALA A 43 -0.01 -14.23 1.88
N ASN A 44 -0.25 -14.73 0.66
CA ASN A 44 -1.36 -15.56 0.24
C ASN A 44 -2.71 -14.91 0.58
N ASP A 45 -2.88 -13.66 0.15
CA ASP A 45 -4.06 -12.82 0.39
C ASP A 45 -4.38 -12.51 1.86
N PHE A 46 -3.49 -12.85 2.80
CA PHE A 46 -3.69 -12.59 4.22
C PHE A 46 -3.56 -11.09 4.57
N LEU A 47 -2.65 -10.37 3.91
CA LEU A 47 -2.42 -8.95 4.15
C LEU A 47 -2.86 -8.11 2.96
N LYS A 48 -3.46 -6.95 3.24
CA LYS A 48 -3.88 -5.96 2.25
C LYS A 48 -3.22 -4.61 2.51
N VAL A 49 -2.63 -4.03 1.47
CA VAL A 49 -2.18 -2.63 1.42
C VAL A 49 -3.34 -1.81 0.86
N ILE A 50 -3.83 -0.84 1.63
CA ILE A 50 -5.07 -0.10 1.35
C ILE A 50 -4.84 1.40 1.20
N ASN A 51 -5.77 2.08 0.52
CA ASN A 51 -5.98 3.51 0.68
C ASN A 51 -6.73 3.75 1.99
N PRO A 52 -6.18 4.50 2.96
CA PRO A 52 -6.90 4.80 4.19
C PRO A 52 -8.22 5.56 3.95
N ASP A 53 -8.31 6.37 2.89
CA ASP A 53 -9.50 7.18 2.58
C ASP A 53 -10.76 6.36 2.34
N ASP A 54 -10.62 5.12 1.86
CA ASP A 54 -11.74 4.21 1.59
C ASP A 54 -12.44 3.76 2.89
N TYR A 55 -11.83 4.00 4.05
CA TYR A 55 -12.28 3.49 5.35
C TYR A 55 -12.53 4.57 6.41
N LEU A 56 -12.21 5.85 6.12
CA LEU A 56 -12.34 6.94 7.10
C LEU A 56 -13.78 7.30 7.49
N TYR A 57 -14.78 6.81 6.74
CA TYR A 57 -16.19 7.14 6.94
C TYR A 57 -17.04 5.95 7.41
N ILE A 58 -16.40 4.89 7.91
CA ILE A 58 -17.06 3.68 8.43
C ILE A 58 -17.18 3.76 9.95
#